data_AF-H1VXN9-F1
#
_entry.id   AF-H1VXN9-F1
#
_cell.length_a   1.000
_cell.length_b   1.000
_cell.length_c   1.000
_cell.angle_alpha   90.00
_cell.angle_beta   90.00
_cell.angle_gamma   90.00
#
_symmetry.space_group_name_H-M   'P 1'
#
loop_
_entity.id
_entity.type
_entity.pdbx_description
1 polymer ?
#
loop_
_entity_poly.entity_id
_entity_poly.type
_entity_poly.pdbx_seq_one_letter_code
_entity_poly.pdbx_strand_id
1 'polypeptide(L)' 'MANITDPAIPKGSTVLVTGVNGFIASHVADQFVQHGYKVRGTVRNPEKSAWLNAYFDKTYGKGHF' A
#
# COMPACT_ATOMS: atom_id res chain seq x y z
N MET A 1 -9.23 -15.42 0.47
CA MET A 1 -8.65 -14.59 -0.60
C MET A 1 -8.01 -15.50 -1.63
N ALA A 2 -8.02 -15.12 -2.91
CA ALA A 2 -7.44 -15.93 -3.97
C ALA A 2 -5.91 -15.85 -3.92
N ASN A 3 -5.22 -16.99 -3.84
CA ASN A 3 -3.77 -17.03 -3.91
C ASN A 3 -3.33 -16.89 -5.37
N ILE A 4 -2.61 -15.81 -5.69
CA ILE A 4 -2.03 -15.61 -7.02
C ILE A 4 -0.74 -16.45 -7.09
N THR A 5 -0.79 -17.54 -7.86
CA THR A 5 0.31 -18.51 -8.00
C THR A 5 1.36 -18.09 -9.02
N ASP A 6 0.94 -17.44 -10.10
CA ASP A 6 1.82 -16.94 -11.17
C ASP A 6 1.49 -15.47 -11.48
N PRO A 7 1.95 -14.52 -10.65
CA PRO A 7 1.63 -13.12 -10.85
C PRO A 7 2.49 -12.51 -11.96
N ALA A 8 1.88 -11.71 -12.83
CA ALA A 8 2.60 -10.95 -13.86
C ALA A 8 3.65 -9.97 -13.27
N ILE A 9 3.44 -9.53 -12.02
CA ILE A 9 4.39 -8.71 -11.26
C ILE A 9 4.91 -9.55 -10.08
N PRO A 10 6.23 -9.71 -9.93
CA PRO A 10 6.78 -10.47 -8.82
C PRO A 10 6.35 -9.92 -7.46
N LYS A 11 6.13 -10.81 -6.48
CA LYS A 11 5.91 -10.40 -5.08
C LYS A 11 7.14 -9.63 -4.57
N GLY A 12 6.92 -8.68 -3.68
CA GLY A 12 7.96 -7.78 -3.16
C GLY A 12 8.30 -6.60 -4.08
N SER A 13 7.78 -6.57 -5.31
CA SER A 13 7.87 -5.38 -6.18
C SER A 13 7.14 -4.18 -5.57
N THR A 14 7.57 -2.97 -5.96
CA THR A 14 6.96 -1.72 -5.53
C THR A 14 5.87 -1.27 -6.50
N VAL A 15 4.68 -0.97 -5.96
CA VAL A 15 3.52 -0.45 -6.70
C VAL A 15 3.26 1.00 -6.31
N LEU A 16 3.14 1.87 -7.30
CA LEU A 16 2.76 3.27 -7.10
C LEU A 16 1.23 3.39 -7.00
N VAL A 17 0.73 3.93 -5.90
CA VAL A 17 -0.70 4.23 -5.71
C VAL A 17 -0.89 5.74 -5.59
N THR A 18 -1.59 6.34 -6.55
CA THR A 18 -1.84 7.78 -6.58
C THR A 18 -3.09 8.15 -5.81
N GLY A 19 -3.05 9.26 -5.05
CA GLY A 19 -4.18 9.69 -4.23
C GLY A 19 -4.48 8.70 -3.11
N VAL A 20 -3.43 8.07 -2.55
CA VAL A 20 -3.52 6.91 -1.64
C VAL A 20 -4.30 7.19 -0.35
N ASN A 21 -4.49 8.47 -0.01
CA ASN A 21 -5.29 8.90 1.14
C ASN A 21 -6.80 8.90 0.88
N GLY A 22 -7.25 8.67 -0.36
CA GLY A 22 -8.67 8.52 -0.69
C GLY A 22 -9.21 7.15 -0.27
N PHE A 23 -10.51 7.08 0.04
CA PHE A 23 -11.18 5.87 0.55
C PHE A 23 -10.86 4.61 -0.26
N ILE A 24 -11.03 4.65 -1.58
CA ILE A 24 -10.75 3.48 -2.44
C ILE A 24 -9.25 3.20 -2.50
N ALA A 25 -8.44 4.23 -2.70
CA ALA A 25 -7.00 4.06 -2.91
C ALA A 25 -6.28 3.53 -1.64
N SER A 26 -6.74 3.90 -0.45
CA SER A 26 -6.20 3.36 0.80
C SER A 26 -6.50 1.86 0.95
N HIS A 27 -7.71 1.43 0.57
CA HIS A 27 -8.05 0.00 0.55
C HIS A 27 -7.27 -0.76 -0.53
N VAL A 28 -7.02 -0.15 -1.68
CA VAL A 28 -6.16 -0.76 -2.72
C VAL A 28 -4.73 -0.93 -2.22
N ALA A 29 -4.16 0.09 -1.57
CA ALA A 29 -2.82 -0.02 -0.96
C ALA A 29 -2.77 -1.10 0.12
N ASP A 30 -3.80 -1.18 0.96
CA ASP A 30 -3.96 -2.24 1.98
C ASP A 30 -3.92 -3.64 1.36
N GLN A 31 -4.67 -3.85 0.28
CA GLN A 31 -4.64 -5.13 -0.44
C GLN A 31 -3.27 -5.43 -1.05
N PHE A 32 -2.57 -4.44 -1.63
CA PHE A 32 -1.22 -4.67 -2.16
C PHE A 32 -0.25 -5.13 -1.07
N VAL A 33 -0.25 -4.46 0.09
CA VAL A 33 0.62 -4.83 1.21
C VAL A 33 0.28 -6.23 1.74
N GLN A 34 -1.02 -6.55 1.90
CA GLN A 34 -1.46 -7.90 2.32
C GLN A 34 -1.00 -9.02 1.38
N HIS A 35 -0.87 -8.74 0.08
CA HIS A 35 -0.42 -9.72 -0.91
C HIS A 35 1.11 -9.74 -1.10
N GLY A 36 1.85 -9.03 -0.25
CA GLY A 36 3.31 -9.06 -0.21
C GLY A 36 3.99 -8.10 -1.18
N TYR A 37 3.28 -7.10 -1.68
CA TYR A 37 3.88 -6.00 -2.44
C TYR A 37 4.31 -4.87 -1.51
N LYS A 38 5.24 -4.03 -1.98
CA LYS A 38 5.55 -2.75 -1.34
C LYS A 38 4.73 -1.66 -2.01
N VAL A 39 4.21 -0.71 -1.26
CA VAL A 39 3.47 0.42 -1.82
C VAL A 39 4.34 1.68 -1.76
N ARG A 40 4.21 2.52 -2.79
CA ARG A 40 4.61 3.93 -2.74
C ARG A 40 3.38 4.77 -2.97
N GLY A 41 2.90 5.43 -1.93
CA GLY A 41 1.73 6.30 -2.01
C GLY A 41 2.08 7.73 -2.44
N THR A 42 1.26 8.36 -3.29
CA THR A 42 1.32 9.81 -3.51
C THR A 42 0.06 10.51 -3.05
N VAL A 43 0.22 11.70 -2.50
CA VAL A 43 -0.84 12.58 -2.00
C VAL A 43 -0.53 14.03 -2.35
N ARG A 44 -1.53 14.91 -2.31
CA ARG A 44 -1.31 16.35 -2.53
C ARG A 44 -0.61 17.03 -1.35
N ASN A 45 -0.91 16.57 -0.13
CA ASN A 45 -0.34 17.11 1.10
C ASN A 45 0.03 15.95 2.05
N PRO A 46 1.34 15.74 2.31
CA PRO A 46 1.81 14.68 3.20
C PRO A 46 1.35 14.83 4.65
N GLU A 47 1.31 16.05 5.20
CA GLU A 47 0.93 16.31 6.59
C GLU A 47 -0.53 15.89 6.86
N LYS A 48 -1.44 16.24 5.95
CA LYS A 48 -2.85 15.82 6.01
C LYS A 48 -3.05 14.31 5.84
N SER A 49 -2.03 13.60 5.40
CA SER A 49 -2.06 12.17 5.10
C SER A 49 -1.11 11.36 5.98
N ALA A 50 -0.54 11.96 7.03
CA ALA A 50 0.42 11.32 7.94
C ALA A 50 -0.14 10.06 8.63
N TRP A 51 -1.48 9.98 8.74
CA TRP A 51 -2.19 8.82 9.28
C TRP A 51 -1.91 7.53 8.50
N LEU A 52 -1.60 7.61 7.19
CA LEU A 52 -1.32 6.43 6.37
C LEU A 52 -0.10 5.68 6.90
N ASN A 53 1.02 6.37 7.09
CA ASN A 53 2.24 5.76 7.62
C ASN A 53 1.98 5.14 8.99
N ALA A 54 1.28 5.84 9.88
CA ALA A 54 0.94 5.30 11.20
C ALA A 54 0.05 4.04 11.13
N TYR A 55 -0.92 4.02 10.22
CA TYR A 55 -1.79 2.87 9.99
C TYR A 55 -1.03 1.67 9.41
N PHE A 56 -0.23 1.88 8.36
CA PHE A 56 0.51 0.81 7.69
C PHE A 56 1.66 0.28 8.55
N ASP A 57 2.41 1.15 9.25
CA ASP A 57 3.46 0.73 10.19
C ASP A 57 2.88 -0.10 11.34
N LYS A 58 1.71 0.28 11.86
CA LYS A 58 1.03 -0.47 12.93
C LYS A 58 0.51 -1.82 12.45
N THR A 59 -0.01 -1.89 11.23
CA THR A 59 -0.68 -3.08 10.70
C THR A 59 0.30 -4.10 10.12
N TYR A 60 1.35 -3.63 9.43
CA TYR A 60 2.26 -4.47 8.65
C TYR A 60 3.74 -4.35 9.05
N GLY A 61 4.08 -3.38 9.91
CA GLY A 61 5.46 -3.03 10.21
C GLY A 61 6.06 -2.05 9.20
N LYS A 62 7.25 -1.54 9.53
CA LYS A 62 7.94 -0.52 8.73
C LYS A 62 8.48 -1.08 7.42
N GLY A 63 8.44 -0.27 6.36
CA GLY A 63 9.08 -0.57 5.07
C GLY A 63 8.22 -1.32 4.06
N HIS A 64 6.93 -1.51 4.36
CA HIS A 64 5.95 -2.09 3.44
C HIS A 64 5.14 -1.04 2.65
N PHE A 65 5.02 0.17 3.19
CA PHE A 65 4.28 1.32 2.62
C PHE A 65 5.18 2.57 2.60
#